data_AF-A0A1I6P944-F1
#
_entry.id   AF-A0A1I6P944-F1
#
_cell.length_a   1.000
_cell.length_b   1.000
_cell.length_c   1.000
_cell.angle_alpha   90.00
_cell.angle_beta   90.00
_cell.angle_gamma   90.00
#
_symmetry.space_group_name_H-M   'P 1'
#
loop_
_entity.id
_entity.type
_entity.pdbx_description
1 polymer ?
#
loop_
_entity_poly.entity_id
_entity_poly.type
_entity_poly.pdbx_seq_one_letter_code
_entity_poly.pdbx_strand_id
1 'polypeptide(L)'
;MEKLNSKSYFSKEVHRYLDPVMEGLMRDSRNQEWLQHAGQKGGSTMFVLTNAMYATDKQGNTLELAVFITDLTWKEQTKLSHSLNSFQLKLLTDETFREYLKGIK
;
A
#
# COMPACT_ATOMS: atom_id res chain seq x y z
N MET A 1 -6.57 -3.71 5.92
CA MET A 1 -5.35 -3.30 6.68
C MET A 1 -5.67 -2.29 7.78
N GLU A 2 -6.95 -2.01 8.06
CA GLU A 2 -7.40 -0.95 8.96
C GLU A 2 -6.83 -1.11 10.39
N LYS A 3 -6.85 -2.30 10.97
CA LYS A 3 -6.22 -2.59 12.30
C LYS A 3 -4.76 -2.16 12.43
N LEU A 4 -3.99 -2.17 11.34
CA LEU A 4 -2.61 -1.70 11.33
C LEU A 4 -2.52 -0.20 11.05
N ASN A 5 -3.41 0.31 10.19
CA ASN A 5 -3.43 1.71 9.80
C ASN A 5 -3.91 2.64 10.92
N SER A 6 -4.94 2.23 11.66
CA SER A 6 -5.56 3.06 12.71
C SER A 6 -4.70 3.24 13.95
N LYS A 7 -3.64 2.42 14.11
CA LYS A 7 -2.75 2.38 15.29
C LYS A 7 -3.48 2.23 16.64
N SER A 8 -4.71 1.74 16.62
CA SER A 8 -5.58 1.65 17.80
C SER A 8 -5.89 0.22 18.24
N TYR A 9 -5.79 -0.75 17.32
CA TYR A 9 -6.11 -2.15 17.61
C TYR A 9 -4.99 -2.86 18.41
N PHE A 10 -3.73 -2.65 18.02
CA PHE A 10 -2.58 -3.23 18.71
C PHE A 10 -1.98 -2.24 19.72
N SER A 11 -1.30 -2.76 20.74
CA SER A 11 -0.64 -1.91 21.73
C SER A 11 0.51 -1.12 21.10
N LYS A 12 0.90 -0.01 21.76
CA LYS A 12 2.10 0.75 21.39
C LYS A 12 3.37 -0.11 21.40
N GLU A 13 3.41 -1.12 22.27
CA GLU A 13 4.53 -2.06 22.34
C GLU A 13 4.59 -2.95 21.09
N VAL A 14 3.45 -3.45 20.57
CA VAL A 14 3.43 -4.18 19.31
C VAL A 14 3.90 -3.30 18.15
N HIS A 15 3.39 -2.08 18.05
CA HIS A 15 3.78 -1.13 17.00
C HIS A 15 5.27 -0.76 17.05
N ARG A 16 5.88 -0.70 18.25
CA ARG A 16 7.33 -0.49 18.40
C ARG A 16 8.17 -1.50 17.61
N TYR A 17 7.72 -2.75 17.50
CA TYR A 17 8.43 -3.80 16.78
C TYR A 17 7.90 -4.02 15.36
N LEU A 18 6.59 -3.82 15.15
CA LEU A 18 5.96 -4.11 13.88
C LEU A 18 6.18 -3.00 12.84
N ASP A 19 6.11 -1.73 13.25
CA ASP A 19 6.20 -0.59 12.32
C ASP A 19 7.55 -0.53 11.60
N PRO A 20 8.71 -0.75 12.24
CA PRO A 20 10.00 -0.77 11.53
C PRO A 20 10.13 -1.84 10.43
N VAL A 21 9.32 -2.90 10.53
CA VAL A 21 9.27 -4.00 9.56
C VAL A 21 8.27 -3.69 8.44
N MET A 22 7.09 -3.19 8.79
CA MET A 22 6.00 -2.92 7.83
C MET A 22 6.20 -1.60 7.07
N GLU A 23 6.75 -0.59 7.72
CA GLU A 23 6.83 0.80 7.23
C GLU A 23 8.18 1.15 6.61
N GLY A 24 8.78 0.19 5.91
CA GLY A 24 10.03 0.41 5.18
C GLY A 24 9.97 1.59 4.20
N LEU A 25 8.77 1.90 3.67
CA LEU A 25 8.51 3.08 2.84
C LEU A 25 8.85 4.40 3.55
N MET A 26 8.64 4.47 4.86
CA MET A 26 8.87 5.67 5.65
C MET A 26 10.36 5.93 5.91
N ARG A 27 11.28 5.08 5.45
CA ARG A 27 12.73 5.36 5.50
C ARG A 27 13.15 6.43 4.50
N ASP A 28 12.37 6.64 3.45
CA ASP A 28 12.59 7.71 2.49
C ASP A 28 12.00 9.02 3.02
N SER A 29 12.83 10.06 3.15
CA SER A 29 12.39 11.37 3.67
C SER A 29 11.30 12.01 2.81
N ARG A 30 11.28 11.74 1.51
CA ARG A 30 10.26 12.26 0.59
C ARG A 30 8.87 11.73 0.91
N ASN A 31 8.77 10.51 1.44
CA ASN A 31 7.50 9.96 1.90
C ASN A 31 7.07 10.61 3.22
N GLN A 32 8.02 10.88 4.12
CA GLN A 32 7.75 11.58 5.40
C GLN A 32 7.28 13.03 5.22
N GLU A 33 7.50 13.65 4.05
CA GLU A 33 7.04 15.01 3.76
C GLU A 33 5.51 15.11 3.76
N TRP A 34 4.80 14.07 3.33
CA TRP A 34 3.34 14.10 3.14
C TRP A 34 2.59 12.93 3.82
N LEU A 35 3.28 11.83 4.16
CA LEU A 35 2.71 10.72 4.91
C LEU A 35 3.01 10.85 6.40
N GLN A 36 2.00 10.55 7.23
CA GLN A 36 2.20 10.33 8.66
C GLN A 36 2.82 8.95 8.90
N HIS A 37 2.28 7.93 8.24
CA HIS A 37 2.87 6.60 8.18
C HIS A 37 2.33 5.83 6.98
N ALA A 38 3.11 4.88 6.48
CA ALA A 38 2.69 3.97 5.44
C ALA A 38 3.48 2.67 5.51
N GLY A 39 2.77 1.56 5.42
CA GLY A 39 3.37 0.23 5.48
C GLY A 39 2.81 -0.70 4.42
N GLN A 40 3.62 -1.67 4.02
CA GLN A 40 3.18 -2.68 3.07
C GLN A 40 3.90 -4.01 3.24
N LYS A 41 3.23 -5.07 2.80
CA LYS A 41 3.83 -6.38 2.60
C LYS A 41 3.41 -6.93 1.25
N GLY A 42 4.40 -7.14 0.39
CA GLY A 42 4.24 -7.85 -0.87
C GLY A 42 4.62 -9.32 -0.78
N GLY A 43 4.27 -10.06 -1.83
CA GLY A 43 4.74 -11.42 -2.09
C GLY A 43 4.46 -11.78 -3.53
N SER A 44 5.41 -12.40 -4.21
CA SER A 44 5.23 -12.83 -5.60
C SER A 44 5.87 -14.18 -5.87
N THR A 45 5.27 -14.91 -6.79
CA THR A 45 5.87 -16.03 -7.50
C THR A 45 5.81 -15.73 -9.00
N MET A 46 6.11 -16.73 -9.82
CA MET A 46 5.95 -16.66 -11.28
C MET A 46 4.51 -16.46 -11.74
N PHE A 47 3.52 -16.93 -10.95
CA PHE A 47 2.10 -16.94 -11.32
C PHE A 47 1.22 -16.18 -10.33
N VAL A 48 1.81 -15.64 -9.26
CA VAL A 48 1.09 -14.96 -8.18
C VAL A 48 1.72 -13.60 -7.92
N LEU A 49 0.87 -12.58 -7.76
CA LEU A 49 1.24 -11.26 -7.26
C LEU A 49 0.31 -10.88 -6.11
N THR A 50 0.90 -10.62 -4.95
CA THR A 50 0.18 -10.16 -3.75
C THR A 50 0.80 -8.89 -3.20
N ASN A 51 -0.04 -7.98 -2.73
CA ASN A 51 0.39 -6.81 -1.98
C ASN A 51 -0.72 -6.34 -1.05
N ALA A 52 -0.41 -6.18 0.23
CA ALA A 52 -1.27 -5.51 1.18
C ALA A 52 -0.56 -4.27 1.71
N MET A 53 -1.21 -3.12 1.64
CA MET A 53 -0.66 -1.85 2.10
C MET A 53 -1.66 -1.02 2.88
N TYR A 54 -1.13 -0.09 3.66
CA TYR A 54 -1.88 0.95 4.33
C TYR A 54 -1.08 2.26 4.33
N ALA A 55 -1.79 3.38 4.39
CA ALA A 55 -1.21 4.69 4.53
C ALA A 55 -2.17 5.64 5.24
N THR A 56 -1.60 6.58 5.98
CA THR A 56 -2.27 7.75 6.53
C THR A 56 -1.45 8.98 6.15
N ASP A 57 -2.08 9.96 5.50
CA ASP A 57 -1.43 11.22 5.17
C ASP A 57 -1.40 12.20 6.36
N LYS A 58 -0.70 13.32 6.22
CA LYS A 58 -0.62 14.34 7.29
C LYS A 58 -1.94 15.09 7.54
N GLN A 59 -2.93 14.94 6.68
CA GLN A 59 -4.29 15.48 6.87
C GLN A 59 -5.20 14.48 7.61
N GLY A 60 -4.72 13.26 7.86
CA GLY A 60 -5.46 12.18 8.50
C GLY A 60 -6.31 11.36 7.53
N ASN A 61 -6.18 11.54 6.22
CA ASN A 61 -6.85 10.68 5.25
C ASN A 61 -6.17 9.31 5.24
N THR A 62 -6.98 8.26 5.19
CA THR A 62 -6.51 6.87 5.25
C THR A 62 -6.78 6.13 3.94
N LEU A 63 -5.86 5.24 3.57
CA LEU A 63 -6.08 4.28 2.49
C LEU A 63 -5.55 2.90 2.88
N GLU A 64 -6.37 1.88 2.70
CA GLU A 64 -6.00 0.48 2.82
C GLU A 64 -6.27 -0.25 1.50
N LEU A 65 -5.29 -1.04 1.05
CA LEU A 65 -5.39 -1.82 -0.19
C LEU A 65 -4.88 -3.23 0.04
N ALA A 66 -5.56 -4.20 -0.56
CA ALA A 66 -5.11 -5.57 -0.64
C ALA A 66 -5.35 -6.11 -2.05
N VAL A 67 -4.28 -6.51 -2.72
CA VAL A 67 -4.25 -7.05 -4.08
C VAL A 67 -3.80 -8.50 -4.01
N PHE A 68 -4.59 -9.39 -4.61
CA PHE A 68 -4.28 -10.81 -4.75
C PHE A 68 -4.63 -11.22 -6.17
N ILE A 69 -3.62 -11.53 -6.98
CA ILE A 69 -3.80 -11.93 -8.37
C ILE A 69 -3.06 -13.25 -8.56
N THR A 70 -3.78 -14.26 -9.05
CA THR A 70 -3.28 -15.61 -9.32
C THR A 70 -3.34 -15.90 -10.81
N ASP A 71 -2.77 -17.04 -11.20
CA ASP A 71 -2.83 -17.59 -12.56
C ASP A 71 -2.29 -16.64 -13.64
N LEU A 72 -1.32 -15.80 -13.25
CA LEU A 72 -0.71 -14.83 -14.14
C LEU A 72 0.14 -15.52 -15.19
N THR A 73 -0.03 -15.14 -16.45
CA THR A 73 1.01 -15.40 -17.44
C THR A 73 2.27 -14.60 -17.10
N TRP A 74 3.44 -15.05 -17.57
CA TRP A 74 4.70 -14.33 -17.40
C TRP A 74 4.63 -12.85 -17.82
N LYS A 75 3.90 -12.57 -18.91
CA LYS A 75 3.73 -11.20 -19.44
C LYS A 75 2.90 -10.34 -18.49
N GLU A 76 1.81 -10.88 -17.94
CA GLU A 76 0.98 -10.16 -16.98
C GLU A 76 1.70 -9.96 -15.66
N GLN A 77 2.40 -10.98 -15.16
CA GLN A 77 3.20 -10.88 -13.95
C GLN A 77 4.21 -9.73 -14.05
N THR A 78 4.94 -9.69 -15.17
CA THR A 78 5.95 -8.64 -15.42
C THR A 78 5.29 -7.26 -15.50
N LYS A 79 4.19 -7.13 -16.25
CA LYS A 79 3.49 -5.86 -16.42
C LYS A 79 2.95 -5.33 -15.10
N LEU A 80 2.24 -6.18 -14.35
CA LEU A 80 1.61 -5.81 -13.09
C LEU A 80 2.66 -5.44 -12.04
N SER A 81 3.71 -6.25 -11.89
CA SER A 81 4.79 -6.00 -10.93
C SER A 81 5.48 -4.66 -11.16
N HIS A 82 5.75 -4.29 -12.42
CA HIS A 82 6.34 -2.99 -12.75
C HIS A 82 5.38 -1.82 -12.53
N SER A 83 4.07 -2.01 -12.74
CA SER A 83 3.07 -0.94 -12.60
C SER A 83 2.56 -0.72 -11.18
N LEU A 84 2.72 -1.70 -10.29
CA LEU A 84 2.04 -1.73 -9.00
C LEU A 84 2.38 -0.50 -8.14
N ASN A 85 3.66 -0.12 -8.06
CA ASN A 85 4.07 1.03 -7.27
C ASN A 85 3.47 2.35 -7.80
N SER A 86 3.49 2.57 -9.12
CA SER A 86 2.89 3.77 -9.71
C SER A 86 1.37 3.81 -9.54
N PHE A 87 0.71 2.65 -9.60
CA PHE A 87 -0.72 2.54 -9.32
C PHE A 87 -1.04 2.92 -7.86
N GLN A 88 -0.28 2.38 -6.89
CA GLN A 88 -0.43 2.70 -5.47
C GLN A 88 -0.17 4.18 -5.19
N LEU A 89 0.86 4.77 -5.81
CA LEU A 89 1.16 6.19 -5.64
C LEU A 89 0.01 7.06 -6.17
N LYS A 90 -0.50 6.77 -7.37
CA LYS A 90 -1.67 7.48 -7.92
C LYS A 90 -2.90 7.34 -7.02
N LEU A 91 -3.16 6.15 -6.49
CA LEU A 91 -4.25 5.95 -5.52
C LEU A 91 -4.11 6.86 -4.29
N LEU A 92 -2.90 7.09 -3.80
CA LEU A 92 -2.66 7.96 -2.65
C LEU A 92 -2.76 9.45 -3.01
N THR A 93 -2.20 9.87 -4.15
CA THR A 93 -1.97 11.30 -4.42
C THR A 93 -2.94 11.93 -5.41
N ASP A 94 -3.72 11.15 -6.17
CA ASP A 94 -4.54 11.66 -7.27
C ASP A 94 -6.03 11.37 -7.03
N GLU A 95 -6.76 12.41 -6.62
CA GLU A 95 -8.22 12.34 -6.41
C GLU A 95 -8.98 12.08 -7.70
N THR A 96 -8.58 12.69 -8.81
CA THR A 96 -9.24 12.50 -10.11
C THR A 96 -9.10 11.05 -10.57
N PHE A 97 -7.94 10.44 -10.33
CA PHE A 97 -7.73 9.02 -10.59
C PHE A 97 -8.65 8.14 -9.72
N ARG A 98 -8.82 8.46 -8.43
CA ARG A 98 -9.76 7.73 -7.57
C ARG A 98 -11.21 7.86 -8.04
N GLU A 99 -11.64 9.04 -8.46
CA GLU A 99 -12.99 9.22 -9.01
C GLU A 99 -13.19 8.47 -10.33
N TYR A 100 -12.18 8.47 -11.20
CA TYR A 100 -12.20 7.66 -12.43
C TYR A 100 -12.39 6.17 -12.14
N LEU A 101 -11.69 5.62 -11.14
CA LEU A 101 -11.81 4.20 -10.79
C LEU A 101 -13.21 3.81 -10.32
N LYS A 102 -13.93 4.71 -9.62
CA LYS A 102 -15.33 4.46 -9.22
C LYS A 102 -16.29 4.33 -10.40
N GLY A 103 -15.91 4.89 -11.56
CA GLY A 103 -16.69 4.82 -12.80
C GLY A 103 -16.48 3.56 -13.62
N ILE A 104 -15.48 2.73 -13.29
CA ILE A 104 -15.22 1.46 -13.96
C ILE A 104 -16.17 0.40 -13.40
N LYS A 105 -17.07 -0.11 -14.23
CA LYS A 105 -17.94 -1.25 -13.92
C LYS A 105 -17.30 -2.56 -14.35
#